data_AF-A0A259CQ36-F1
#
_entry.id   AF-A0A259CQ36-F1
#
_cell.length_a   1.000
_cell.length_b   1.000
_cell.length_c   1.000
_cell.angle_alpha   90.00
_cell.angle_beta   90.00
_cell.angle_gamma   90.00
#
_symmetry.space_group_name_H-M   'P 1'
#
loop_
_entity.id
_entity.type
_entity.pdbx_description
1 polymer ?
#
loop_
_entity_poly.entity_id
_entity_poly.type
_entity_poly.pdbx_seq_one_letter_code
_entity_poly.pdbx_strand_id
1 'polypeptide(L)'
;MRPFIWLLVCVIALMGSDRFYDEGKKLYFSKGCNGCHGTDAKGLGQYPGLAYRPVGFLNYKLQRYRKKIADTQQAQLMIPFAEHLTDTQIKMLITFFSQYREEFRHSTPVRSIKGDGGS
;
A
#
# COMPACT_ATOMS: atom_id res chain seq x y z
N MET A 1 6.79 -16.95 -40.35
CA MET A 1 7.69 -16.27 -39.38
C MET A 1 6.90 -15.09 -38.83
N ARG A 2 6.37 -15.17 -37.59
CA ARG A 2 5.34 -14.23 -37.07
C ARG A 2 5.94 -13.32 -35.97
N PRO A 3 6.61 -12.20 -36.32
CA PRO A 3 7.13 -11.24 -35.33
C PRO A 3 6.01 -10.47 -34.60
N PHE A 4 4.77 -10.52 -35.11
CA PHE A 4 3.63 -9.81 -34.57
C PHE A 4 3.07 -10.40 -33.25
N ILE A 5 3.36 -11.68 -32.98
CA ILE A 5 2.86 -12.35 -31.76
C ILE A 5 3.62 -11.89 -30.51
N TRP A 6 4.90 -11.55 -30.64
CA TRP A 6 5.71 -11.05 -29.52
C TRP A 6 5.33 -9.63 -29.10
N LEU A 7 4.94 -8.77 -30.06
CA LEU A 7 4.46 -7.42 -29.78
C LEU A 7 3.14 -7.42 -28.98
N LEU A 8 2.25 -8.39 -29.24
CA LEU A 8 0.98 -8.53 -28.51
C LEU A 8 1.16 -9.00 -27.05
N VAL A 9 2.16 -9.83 -26.76
CA VAL A 9 2.43 -10.36 -25.41
C VAL A 9 2.96 -9.26 -24.47
N CYS A 10 3.79 -8.33 -24.97
CA CYS A 10 4.31 -7.23 -24.16
C CYS A 10 3.23 -6.24 -23.69
N VAL A 11 2.20 -5.98 -24.52
CA VAL A 11 1.12 -5.03 -24.18
C VAL A 11 0.20 -5.59 -23.10
N ILE A 12 -0.12 -6.89 -23.14
CA ILE A 12 -1.03 -7.52 -22.17
C ILE A 12 -0.40 -7.56 -20.76
N ALA A 13 0.92 -7.75 -20.66
CA ALA A 13 1.62 -7.82 -19.37
C ALA A 13 1.59 -6.48 -18.60
N LEU A 14 1.66 -5.34 -19.30
CA LEU A 14 1.64 -4.01 -18.68
C LEU A 14 0.29 -3.66 -18.06
N MET A 15 -0.82 -4.09 -18.68
CA MET A 15 -2.17 -3.80 -18.18
C MET A 15 -2.50 -4.52 -16.85
N GLY A 16 -1.80 -5.62 -16.56
CA GLY A 16 -2.03 -6.39 -15.34
C GLY A 16 -1.57 -5.68 -14.07
N SER A 17 -0.43 -4.98 -14.09
CA SER A 17 0.14 -4.34 -12.89
C SER A 17 -0.70 -3.17 -12.38
N ASP A 18 -1.25 -2.36 -13.29
CA ASP A 18 -2.04 -1.17 -12.91
C ASP A 18 -3.32 -1.57 -12.17
N ARG A 19 -3.98 -2.67 -12.58
CA ARG A 19 -5.13 -3.21 -11.85
C ARG A 19 -4.79 -3.64 -10.42
N PHE A 20 -3.69 -4.38 -10.24
CA PHE A 20 -3.26 -4.81 -8.91
C PHE A 20 -2.89 -3.62 -8.02
N TYR A 21 -2.31 -2.57 -8.60
CA TYR A 21 -2.00 -1.33 -7.90
C TYR A 21 -3.28 -0.64 -7.41
N ASP A 22 -4.25 -0.40 -8.30
CA ASP A 22 -5.49 0.30 -7.97
C ASP A 22 -6.36 -0.47 -6.97
N GLU A 23 -6.48 -1.79 -7.14
CA GLU A 23 -7.20 -2.65 -6.20
C GLU A 23 -6.46 -2.72 -4.85
N GLY A 24 -5.13 -2.74 -4.86
CA GLY A 24 -4.30 -2.64 -3.65
C GLY A 24 -4.48 -1.33 -2.88
N LYS A 25 -4.55 -0.20 -3.59
CA LYS A 25 -4.84 1.11 -3.00
C LYS A 25 -6.23 1.12 -2.37
N LYS A 26 -7.27 0.65 -3.07
CA LYS A 26 -8.63 0.57 -2.51
C LYS A 26 -8.67 -0.31 -1.26
N LEU A 27 -7.97 -1.44 -1.30
CA LEU A 27 -7.89 -2.38 -0.18
C LEU A 27 -7.19 -1.77 1.04
N TYR A 28 -6.12 -0.99 0.82
CA TYR A 28 -5.40 -0.26 1.87
C TYR A 28 -6.33 0.63 2.70
N PHE A 29 -7.22 1.37 2.05
CA PHE A 29 -8.20 2.22 2.73
C PHE A 29 -9.36 1.41 3.33
N SER A 30 -9.91 0.43 2.61
CA SER A 30 -11.08 -0.32 3.09
C SER A 30 -10.78 -1.22 4.30
N LYS A 31 -9.52 -1.66 4.44
CA LYS A 31 -9.06 -2.45 5.59
C LYS A 31 -8.52 -1.58 6.73
N GLY A 32 -8.60 -0.25 6.62
CA GLY A 32 -8.21 0.68 7.68
C GLY A 32 -6.70 0.78 7.90
N CYS A 33 -5.87 0.27 6.99
CA CYS A 33 -4.41 0.30 7.13
C CYS A 33 -3.89 1.75 7.24
N ASN A 34 -4.53 2.67 6.53
CA ASN A 34 -4.23 4.11 6.52
C ASN A 34 -4.40 4.78 7.89
N GLY A 35 -5.20 4.21 8.80
CA GLY A 35 -5.42 4.79 10.13
C GLY A 35 -4.15 4.79 10.98
N CYS A 36 -3.29 3.79 10.81
CA CYS A 36 -2.01 3.71 11.51
C CYS A 36 -0.83 4.00 10.58
N HIS A 37 -0.86 3.59 9.31
CA HIS A 37 0.27 3.75 8.39
C HIS A 37 0.26 5.06 7.58
N GLY A 38 -0.68 5.96 7.86
CA GLY A 38 -0.83 7.24 7.17
C GLY A 38 -1.61 7.14 5.86
N THR A 39 -2.25 8.24 5.43
CA THR A 39 -3.02 8.26 4.17
C THR A 39 -2.14 8.13 2.93
N ASP A 40 -0.86 8.50 3.05
CA ASP A 40 0.17 8.36 2.02
C ASP A 40 1.00 7.08 2.19
N ALA A 41 0.65 6.21 3.13
CA ALA A 41 1.41 4.99 3.45
C ALA A 41 2.89 5.23 3.83
N LYS A 42 3.30 6.46 4.18
CA LYS A 42 4.68 6.78 4.59
C LYS A 42 4.91 6.64 6.09
N GLY A 43 3.87 6.28 6.84
CA GLY A 43 3.91 6.07 8.28
C GLY A 43 3.30 7.24 9.05
N LEU A 44 3.02 7.00 10.33
CA LEU A 44 2.45 7.99 11.25
C LEU A 44 3.01 7.76 12.65
N GLY A 45 3.82 8.69 13.15
CA GLY A 45 4.46 8.55 14.46
C GLY A 45 5.31 7.28 14.56
N GLN A 46 4.93 6.38 15.47
CA GLN A 46 5.62 5.09 15.68
C GLN A 46 5.27 4.00 14.65
N TYR A 47 4.25 4.21 13.83
CA TYR A 47 3.84 3.24 12.83
C TYR A 47 4.66 3.41 11.54
N PRO A 48 5.32 2.36 11.05
CA PRO A 48 6.30 2.48 9.99
C PRO A 48 5.67 2.75 8.62
N GLY A 49 6.42 3.39 7.74
CA GLY A 49 6.07 3.53 6.33
C GLY A 49 6.09 2.20 5.57
N LEU A 50 5.06 2.04 4.73
CA LEU A 50 4.85 0.91 3.83
C LEU A 50 5.21 1.25 2.38
N ALA A 51 5.07 2.53 1.98
CA ALA A 51 5.46 3.01 0.66
C ALA A 51 6.93 2.71 0.35
N TYR A 52 7.22 2.40 -0.92
CA TYR A 52 8.55 2.14 -1.48
C TYR A 52 9.30 0.95 -0.87
N ARG A 53 8.62 0.09 -0.11
CA ARG A 53 9.25 -1.08 0.49
C ARG A 53 9.43 -2.21 -0.54
N PRO A 54 10.55 -2.95 -0.49
CA PRO A 54 10.78 -4.07 -1.40
C PRO A 54 9.71 -5.16 -1.29
N VAL A 55 9.32 -5.73 -2.44
CA VAL A 55 8.32 -6.80 -2.55
C VAL A 55 8.62 -7.96 -1.60
N GLY A 56 9.88 -8.43 -1.56
CA GLY A 56 10.28 -9.56 -0.71
C GLY A 56 10.11 -9.28 0.78
N PHE A 57 10.43 -8.07 1.23
CA PHE A 57 10.25 -7.65 2.61
C PHE A 57 8.75 -7.60 2.98
N LEU A 58 7.93 -6.96 2.16
CA LEU A 58 6.49 -6.85 2.40
C LEU A 58 5.81 -8.22 2.42
N ASN A 59 6.15 -9.09 1.47
CA ASN A 59 5.63 -10.46 1.42
C ASN A 59 6.02 -11.24 2.68
N TYR A 60 7.30 -11.21 3.07
CA TYR A 60 7.78 -11.87 4.27
C TYR A 60 6.99 -11.43 5.51
N LYS A 61 6.81 -10.12 5.71
CA LYS A 61 6.09 -9.59 6.89
C LYS A 61 4.61 -9.98 6.88
N LEU A 62 3.89 -9.77 5.77
CA LEU A 62 2.46 -10.11 5.69
C LEU A 62 2.21 -11.61 5.86
N GLN A 63 3.05 -12.46 5.27
CA GLN A 63 2.94 -13.92 5.42
C GLN A 63 3.17 -14.37 6.86
N ARG A 64 4.12 -13.75 7.59
CA ARG A 64 4.35 -14.06 9.00
C ARG A 64 3.21 -13.60 9.89
N TYR A 65 2.72 -12.38 9.70
CA TYR A 65 1.57 -11.89 10.46
C TYR A 65 0.32 -12.72 10.18
N ARG A 66 0.11 -13.18 8.94
CA ARG A 66 -0.96 -14.11 8.60
C ARG A 66 -0.87 -15.45 9.34
N LYS A 67 0.36 -15.92 9.57
CA LYS A 67 0.67 -17.10 10.39
C LYS A 67 0.70 -16.82 11.91
N LYS A 68 0.30 -15.61 12.33
CA LYS A 68 0.33 -15.15 13.74
C LYS A 68 1.74 -15.10 14.34
N ILE A 69 2.74 -14.88 13.49
CA ILE A 69 4.14 -14.76 13.91
C ILE A 69 4.59 -13.31 13.75
N ALA A 70 5.08 -12.71 14.84
CA ALA A 70 5.62 -11.36 14.86
C ALA A 70 6.98 -11.35 15.59
N ASP A 71 7.86 -10.44 15.19
CA ASP A 71 9.22 -10.36 15.72
C ASP A 71 9.28 -9.48 17.00
N THR A 72 8.26 -8.65 17.24
CA THR A 72 8.15 -7.75 18.41
C THR A 72 6.70 -7.66 18.90
N GLN A 73 6.51 -7.20 20.14
CA GLN A 73 5.17 -6.99 20.72
C GLN A 73 4.34 -5.97 19.92
N GLN A 74 4.97 -4.89 19.46
CA GLN A 74 4.33 -3.87 18.63
C GLN A 74 3.89 -4.44 17.28
N ALA A 75 4.70 -5.34 16.71
CA ALA A 75 4.37 -5.97 15.44
C ALA A 75 3.18 -6.96 15.54
N GLN A 76 2.84 -7.45 16.74
CA GLN A 76 1.66 -8.29 16.94
C GLN A 76 0.35 -7.55 16.61
N LEU A 77 0.34 -6.20 16.70
CA LEU A 77 -0.82 -5.38 16.31
C LEU A 77 -1.25 -5.61 14.86
N MET A 78 -0.34 -6.05 13.98
CA MET A 78 -0.64 -6.32 12.57
C MET A 78 -1.26 -7.69 12.29
N ILE A 79 -1.24 -8.62 13.26
CA ILE A 79 -1.79 -9.96 13.10
C ILE A 79 -3.28 -9.94 12.69
N PRO A 80 -4.19 -9.24 13.41
CA PRO A 80 -5.62 -9.23 13.04
C PRO A 80 -5.90 -8.61 11.66
N PHE A 81 -5.02 -7.72 11.18
CA PHE A 81 -5.14 -7.14 9.85
C PHE A 81 -4.65 -8.07 8.73
N ALA A 82 -3.73 -8.98 9.05
CA ALA A 82 -3.08 -9.87 8.08
C ALA A 82 -3.67 -11.30 8.06
N GLU A 83 -4.21 -11.79 9.18
CA GLU A 83 -4.65 -13.18 9.34
C GLU A 83 -5.78 -13.59 8.39
N HIS A 84 -6.57 -12.63 7.92
CA HIS A 84 -7.68 -12.85 6.99
C HIS A 84 -7.39 -12.41 5.55
N LEU A 85 -6.15 -12.02 5.23
CA LEU A 85 -5.79 -11.63 3.87
C LEU A 85 -5.59 -12.87 2.99
N THR A 86 -6.28 -12.87 1.86
CA THR A 86 -6.05 -13.86 0.79
C THR A 86 -4.71 -13.60 0.11
N ASP A 87 -4.15 -14.61 -0.58
CA ASP A 87 -2.91 -14.42 -1.34
C ASP A 87 -3.03 -13.32 -2.40
N THR A 88 -4.19 -13.23 -3.05
CA THR A 88 -4.47 -12.16 -4.01
C THR A 88 -4.46 -10.79 -3.35
N GLN A 89 -5.08 -10.64 -2.17
CA GLN A 89 -5.08 -9.40 -1.39
C GLN A 89 -3.68 -9.00 -0.94
N ILE A 90 -2.86 -9.96 -0.50
CA ILE A 90 -1.45 -9.73 -0.16
C ILE A 90 -0.70 -9.21 -1.40
N LYS A 91 -0.88 -9.84 -2.56
CA LYS A 91 -0.27 -9.41 -3.82
C LYS A 91 -0.68 -7.98 -4.21
N MET A 92 -1.97 -7.64 -4.07
CA MET A 92 -2.49 -6.30 -4.32
C MET A 92 -1.84 -5.26 -3.42
N LEU A 93 -1.81 -5.48 -2.10
CA LEU A 93 -1.18 -4.57 -1.13
C LEU A 93 0.31 -4.38 -1.41
N ILE A 94 1.05 -5.47 -1.65
CA ILE A 94 2.47 -5.40 -1.96
C ILE A 94 2.72 -4.63 -3.25
N THR A 95 1.89 -4.83 -4.27
CA THR A 95 1.99 -4.10 -5.54
C THR A 95 1.80 -2.61 -5.31
N PHE A 96 0.76 -2.22 -4.56
CA PHE A 96 0.51 -0.82 -4.20
C PHE A 96 1.69 -0.19 -3.44
N PHE A 97 2.23 -0.87 -2.42
CA PHE A 97 3.31 -0.35 -1.60
C PHE A 97 4.65 -0.27 -2.32
N SER A 98 5.04 -1.33 -3.03
CA SER A 98 6.33 -1.40 -3.71
C SER A 98 6.42 -0.49 -4.93
N GLN A 99 5.30 -0.25 -5.60
CA GLN A 99 5.19 0.63 -6.76
C GLN A 99 4.56 1.97 -6.40
N TYR A 100 4.58 2.36 -5.13
CA TYR A 100 3.89 3.55 -4.64
C TYR A 100 4.22 4.77 -5.52
N ARG A 101 3.17 5.43 -6.01
CA ARG A 101 3.27 6.62 -6.86
C ARG A 101 2.75 7.80 -6.07
N GLU A 102 3.58 8.83 -5.92
CA GLU A 102 3.14 10.10 -5.30
C GLU A 102 1.92 10.61 -6.07
N GLU A 103 0.81 10.83 -5.38
CA GLU A 103 -0.23 11.66 -5.96
C GLU A 103 0.28 13.09 -5.93
N PHE A 104 0.46 13.69 -7.10
CA PHE A 104 0.59 15.14 -7.22
C PHE A 104 -0.71 15.78 -6.73
N ARG A 105 -0.84 15.94 -5.40
CA ARG A 105 -1.74 16.93 -4.82
C ARG A 105 -1.20 18.26 -5.31
N HIS A 106 -1.90 18.88 -6.26
CA HIS A 106 -1.92 20.32 -6.32
C HIS A 106 -2.32 20.78 -4.92
N SER A 107 -1.34 21.15 -4.11
CA SER A 107 -1.56 21.84 -2.87
C SER A 107 -2.24 23.15 -3.26
N THR A 108 -3.57 23.18 -3.25
CA THR A 108 -4.24 24.45 -3.04
C THR A 108 -3.63 24.99 -1.75
N PRO A 109 -2.97 26.16 -1.77
CA PRO A 109 -2.41 26.70 -0.55
C PRO A 109 -3.57 26.81 0.43
N VAL A 110 -3.51 26.05 1.53
CA VAL A 110 -4.38 26.29 2.67
C VAL A 110 -4.03 27.70 3.11
N ARG A 111 -4.85 28.67 2.69
CA ARG A 111 -4.82 30.02 3.22
C ARG A 111 -4.95 29.83 4.73
N SER A 112 -3.86 30.08 5.43
CA SER A 112 -3.85 30.21 6.89
C SER A 112 -4.98 31.16 7.24
N ILE A 113 -6.12 30.63 7.67
CA ILE A 113 -7.11 31.42 8.37
C ILE A 113 -6.43 31.68 9.71
N LYS A 114 -5.82 32.86 9.76
CA LYS A 114 -5.33 33.51 10.96
C LYS A 114 -6.45 33.38 12.00
N GLY A 115 -6.20 32.59 13.04
CA GLY A 115 -7.09 32.46 14.18
C GLY A 115 -7.36 33.85 14.76
N ASP A 116 -8.61 34.25 14.71
CA ASP A 116 -9.18 35.26 15.58
C ASP A 116 -9.60 34.53 16.86
N GLY A 117 -8.76 34.64 17.88
CA GLY A 117 -9.16 34.23 19.23
C GLY A 117 -10.47 34.91 19.60
N GLY A 118 -11.41 34.14 20.15
CA GLY A 118 -12.70 34.65 20.60
C GLY A 118 -13.38 33.68 21.55
N SER A 119 -13.20 33.96 22.84
CA SER A 119 -13.95 33.58 24.06
C SER A 119 -14.44 32.15 24.24
#